data_AF-A0A932ECI0-F1
#
_entry.id   AF-A0A932ECI0-F1
#
_cell.length_a   1.000
_cell.length_b   1.000
_cell.length_c   1.000
_cell.angle_alpha   90.00
_cell.angle_beta   90.00
_cell.angle_gamma   90.00
#
_symmetry.space_group_name_H-M   'P 1'
#
loop_
_entity.id
_entity.type
_entity.pdbx_description
1 polymer ?
#
loop_
_entity_poly.entity_id
_entity_poly.type
_entity_poly.pdbx_seq_one_letter_code
_entity_poly.pdbx_strand_id
1 'polypeptide(L)'
;MRIFGPEELKELHQRSELPENGEITIIGGSDLFHGAPILSLTAASRVVDMVYFSSPEPSFSKLALQLKSRLSSFIWVPWEEVEDYIKKSDAVLIGPGMKRYHKENSKFEALNSKLKEGATLDDAGTLTKFVVEKLLRQFPEKQWVIDGGALQVVDRKLLPKDSIITPNKKEFALLFDIHDMETLEKHAPILLGEVLDTAEFDGIIVLKGPKTYVES
;
A
#
# COMPACT_ATOMS: atom_id res chain seq x y z
N MET A 1 -2.67 20.13 16.14
CA MET A 1 -1.79 19.82 14.99
C MET A 1 -0.36 20.18 15.34
N ARG A 2 0.54 19.20 15.39
CA ARG A 2 1.99 19.38 15.54
C ARG A 2 2.64 19.50 14.15
N ILE A 3 3.65 20.35 14.01
CA ILE A 3 4.45 20.45 12.78
C ILE A 3 5.75 19.68 13.01
N PHE A 4 6.10 18.80 12.09
CA PHE A 4 7.38 18.08 12.12
C PHE A 4 8.54 19.03 11.76
N GLY A 5 9.49 19.17 12.67
CA GLY A 5 10.70 19.97 12.50
C GLY A 5 11.84 19.19 11.85
N PRO A 6 12.63 19.77 10.92
CA PRO A 6 13.79 19.09 10.31
C PRO A 6 14.81 18.56 11.33
N GLU A 7 14.93 19.18 12.49
CA GLU A 7 15.76 18.75 13.61
C GLU A 7 15.37 17.38 14.18
N GLU A 8 14.10 17.01 14.12
CA GLU A 8 13.57 15.73 14.59
C GLU A 8 14.09 14.56 13.74
N LEU A 9 14.57 14.81 12.51
CA LEU A 9 15.22 13.79 11.67
C LEU A 9 16.46 13.19 12.35
N LYS A 10 17.10 13.93 13.26
CA LYS A 10 18.27 13.45 14.01
C LYS A 10 17.91 12.47 15.12
N GLU A 11 16.65 12.45 15.53
CA GLU A 11 16.12 11.55 16.56
C GLU A 11 15.65 10.22 15.98
N LEU A 12 15.51 10.14 14.65
CA LEU A 12 15.17 8.90 13.96
C LEU A 12 16.28 7.86 14.11
N HIS A 13 15.88 6.58 14.15
CA HIS A 13 16.80 5.47 14.20
C HIS A 13 17.80 5.54 13.04
N GLN A 14 19.09 5.55 13.39
CA GLN A 14 20.17 5.48 12.41
C GLN A 14 20.45 4.03 12.10
N ARG A 15 20.56 3.73 10.80
CA ARG A 15 20.91 2.39 10.33
C ARG A 15 22.22 1.93 10.96
N SER A 16 22.17 0.77 11.60
CA SER A 16 23.32 0.09 12.17
C SER A 16 24.13 -0.63 11.10
N GLU A 17 25.41 -0.86 11.35
CA GLU A 17 26.24 -1.77 10.54
C GLU A 17 26.02 -3.24 10.93
N LEU A 18 25.36 -3.50 12.05
CA LEU A 18 24.95 -4.82 12.50
C LEU A 18 23.62 -5.23 11.84
N PRO A 19 23.34 -6.54 11.73
CA PRO A 19 22.10 -7.05 11.13
C PRO A 19 20.90 -6.91 12.10
N GLU A 20 20.54 -5.67 12.43
CA GLU A 20 19.47 -5.31 13.36
C GLU A 20 18.48 -4.26 12.81
N ASN A 21 18.59 -3.92 11.52
CA ASN A 21 17.76 -2.91 10.85
C ASN A 21 16.44 -3.46 10.32
N GLY A 22 16.18 -4.76 10.56
CA GLY A 22 14.98 -5.46 10.17
C GLY A 22 14.94 -5.91 8.70
N GLU A 23 13.88 -6.64 8.39
CA GLU A 23 13.61 -7.21 7.09
C GLU A 23 12.19 -6.86 6.64
N ILE A 24 12.01 -6.52 5.36
CA ILE A 24 10.68 -6.19 4.84
C ILE A 24 10.32 -7.00 3.59
N THR A 25 9.02 -7.22 3.40
CA THR A 25 8.49 -7.72 2.12
C THR A 25 7.78 -6.61 1.38
N ILE A 26 8.08 -6.45 0.09
CA ILE A 26 7.38 -5.56 -0.83
C ILE A 26 6.56 -6.41 -1.81
N ILE A 27 5.27 -6.11 -1.94
CA ILE A 27 4.34 -6.78 -2.84
C ILE A 27 3.76 -5.74 -3.79
N GLY A 28 4.05 -5.88 -5.07
CA GLY A 28 3.56 -4.91 -6.04
C GLY A 28 4.00 -5.16 -7.46
N GLY A 29 3.81 -4.15 -8.30
CA GLY A 29 4.09 -4.23 -9.72
C GLY A 29 2.95 -4.83 -10.54
N SER A 30 3.02 -4.52 -11.83
CA SER A 30 2.15 -5.03 -12.89
C SER A 30 2.91 -4.90 -14.21
N ASP A 31 2.37 -5.45 -15.28
CA ASP A 31 2.83 -5.22 -16.66
C ASP A 31 2.98 -3.72 -17.00
N LEU A 32 2.06 -2.86 -16.54
CA LEU A 32 2.03 -1.42 -16.83
C LEU A 32 2.89 -0.59 -15.86
N PHE A 33 2.88 -0.93 -14.57
CA PHE A 33 3.46 -0.09 -13.52
C PHE A 33 4.63 -0.76 -12.80
N HIS A 34 5.53 -1.38 -13.55
CA HIS A 34 6.64 -2.15 -12.99
C HIS A 34 7.73 -1.32 -12.31
N GLY A 35 7.85 -0.02 -12.65
CA GLY A 35 8.84 0.87 -12.02
C GLY A 35 8.51 1.27 -10.59
N ALA A 36 7.23 1.35 -10.22
CA ALA A 36 6.79 1.81 -8.90
C ALA A 36 7.32 0.95 -7.72
N PRO A 37 7.23 -0.39 -7.74
CA PRO A 37 7.81 -1.20 -6.66
C PRO A 37 9.35 -1.12 -6.63
N ILE A 38 10.02 -0.88 -7.76
CA ILE A 38 11.48 -0.76 -7.82
C ILE A 38 11.96 0.50 -7.08
N LEU A 39 11.22 1.61 -7.18
CA LEU A 39 11.51 2.82 -6.40
C LEU A 39 11.36 2.57 -4.90
N SER A 40 10.31 1.86 -4.51
CA SER A 40 10.05 1.48 -3.10
C SER A 40 11.19 0.61 -2.56
N LEU A 41 11.60 -0.39 -3.33
CA LEU A 41 12.74 -1.27 -3.03
C LEU A 41 14.05 -0.49 -2.90
N THR A 42 14.31 0.44 -3.83
CA THR A 42 15.51 1.28 -3.83
C THR A 42 15.56 2.20 -2.61
N ALA A 43 14.41 2.70 -2.15
CA ALA A 43 14.34 3.46 -0.91
C ALA A 43 14.56 2.55 0.31
N ALA A 44 13.83 1.45 0.40
CA ALA A 44 13.88 0.53 1.54
C ALA A 44 15.27 -0.07 1.77
N SER A 45 15.96 -0.47 0.70
CA SER A 45 17.31 -1.07 0.78
C SER A 45 18.38 -0.14 1.38
N ARG A 46 18.09 1.16 1.53
CA ARG A 46 18.98 2.10 2.24
C ARG A 46 18.73 2.15 3.75
N VAL A 47 17.63 1.56 4.22
CA VAL A 47 17.16 1.65 5.61
C VAL A 47 17.27 0.28 6.28
N VAL A 48 16.79 -0.77 5.63
CA VAL A 48 16.71 -2.12 6.21
C VAL A 48 17.90 -3.00 5.82
N ASP A 49 18.03 -4.17 6.44
CA ASP A 49 19.07 -5.14 6.08
C ASP A 49 18.68 -5.97 4.87
N MET A 50 17.40 -6.32 4.76
CA MET A 50 16.92 -7.21 3.72
C MET A 50 15.55 -6.80 3.19
N VAL A 51 15.46 -6.76 1.85
CA VAL A 51 14.23 -6.48 1.14
C VAL A 51 13.85 -7.71 0.32
N TYR A 52 12.75 -8.33 0.67
CA TYR A 52 12.08 -9.34 -0.16
C TYR A 52 11.13 -8.66 -1.10
N PHE A 53 11.09 -9.10 -2.35
CA PHE A 53 10.18 -8.53 -3.34
C PHE A 53 9.46 -9.65 -4.08
N SER A 54 8.13 -9.54 -4.13
CA SER A 54 7.26 -10.45 -4.87
C SER A 54 6.20 -9.65 -5.65
N SER A 55 5.65 -10.27 -6.68
CA SER A 55 4.59 -9.69 -7.49
C SER A 55 3.56 -10.75 -7.82
N PRO A 56 2.24 -10.44 -7.70
CA PRO A 56 1.19 -11.34 -8.18
C PRO A 56 1.08 -11.37 -9.71
N GLU A 57 1.79 -10.48 -10.41
CA GLU A 57 1.80 -10.41 -11.87
C GLU A 57 2.81 -11.44 -12.46
N PRO A 58 2.36 -12.49 -13.15
CA PRO A 58 3.26 -13.54 -13.64
C PRO A 58 4.32 -13.02 -14.61
N SER A 59 4.00 -12.00 -15.42
CA SER A 59 4.95 -11.40 -16.36
C SER A 59 6.12 -10.70 -15.64
N PHE A 60 5.95 -10.34 -14.37
CA PHE A 60 6.99 -9.71 -13.57
C PHE A 60 8.15 -10.66 -13.26
N SER A 61 7.91 -11.97 -13.20
CA SER A 61 8.97 -12.97 -12.94
C SER A 61 10.16 -12.86 -13.90
N LYS A 62 9.90 -12.62 -15.19
CA LYS A 62 10.94 -12.42 -16.22
C LYS A 62 11.70 -11.12 -16.01
N LEU A 63 10.98 -10.04 -15.67
CA LEU A 63 11.59 -8.76 -15.36
C LEU A 63 12.43 -8.85 -14.08
N ALA A 64 11.96 -9.57 -13.06
CA ALA A 64 12.68 -9.77 -11.82
C ALA A 64 14.06 -10.41 -12.04
N LEU A 65 14.17 -11.36 -12.96
CA LEU A 65 15.47 -11.96 -13.33
C LEU A 65 16.44 -10.92 -13.91
N GLN A 66 15.93 -10.00 -14.75
CA GLN A 66 16.72 -8.90 -15.30
C GLN A 66 17.05 -7.83 -14.25
N LEU A 67 16.16 -7.61 -13.28
CA LEU A 67 16.40 -6.69 -12.18
C LEU A 67 17.44 -7.25 -11.21
N LYS A 68 17.38 -8.54 -10.86
CA LYS A 68 18.40 -9.21 -10.05
C LYS A 68 19.81 -9.03 -10.60
N SER A 69 19.97 -9.08 -11.92
CA SER A 69 21.29 -8.94 -12.55
C SER A 69 21.80 -7.49 -12.55
N ARG A 70 20.92 -6.51 -12.33
CA ARG A 70 21.26 -5.07 -12.32
C ARG A 70 21.26 -4.46 -10.92
N LEU A 71 20.46 -5.00 -10.01
CA LEU A 71 20.22 -4.51 -8.67
C LEU A 71 20.54 -5.63 -7.68
N SER A 72 21.60 -5.46 -6.90
CA SER A 72 22.03 -6.39 -5.85
C SER A 72 21.36 -6.12 -4.49
N SER A 73 20.29 -5.33 -4.47
CA SER A 73 19.71 -4.75 -3.26
C SER A 73 18.43 -5.45 -2.76
N PHE A 74 18.05 -6.59 -3.33
CA PHE A 74 16.85 -7.32 -2.93
C PHE A 74 16.91 -8.82 -3.25
N ILE A 75 16.03 -9.57 -2.59
CA ILE A 75 15.76 -10.98 -2.87
C ILE A 75 14.40 -11.10 -3.52
N TRP A 76 14.35 -11.60 -4.76
CA TRP A 76 13.08 -11.96 -5.39
C TRP A 76 12.52 -13.23 -4.76
N VAL A 77 11.24 -13.17 -4.42
CA VAL A 77 10.48 -14.26 -3.85
C VAL A 77 9.42 -14.70 -4.87
N PRO A 78 9.44 -15.96 -5.33
CA PRO A 78 8.36 -16.52 -6.14
C PRO A 78 7.01 -16.31 -5.45
N TRP A 79 5.96 -16.06 -6.22
CA TRP A 79 4.65 -15.71 -5.66
C TRP A 79 4.10 -16.81 -4.74
N GLU A 80 4.41 -18.06 -5.06
CA GLU A 80 4.02 -19.25 -4.30
C GLU A 80 4.61 -19.29 -2.89
N GLU A 81 5.73 -18.60 -2.67
CA GLU A 81 6.45 -18.55 -1.40
C GLU A 81 6.20 -17.25 -0.61
N VAL A 82 5.47 -16.28 -1.20
CA VAL A 82 5.32 -14.93 -0.62
C VAL A 82 4.83 -14.94 0.83
N GLU A 83 3.95 -15.89 1.17
CA GLU A 83 3.36 -16.05 2.49
C GLU A 83 4.40 -16.34 3.58
N ASP A 84 5.47 -17.07 3.26
CA ASP A 84 6.52 -17.38 4.24
C ASP A 84 7.43 -16.18 4.49
N TYR A 85 7.66 -15.35 3.47
CA TYR A 85 8.43 -14.12 3.62
C TYR A 85 7.63 -12.99 4.28
N ILE A 86 6.30 -12.96 4.10
CA ILE A 86 5.41 -12.12 4.92
C ILE A 86 5.56 -12.48 6.40
N LYS A 87 5.50 -13.77 6.75
CA LYS A 87 5.67 -14.21 8.16
C LYS A 87 7.02 -13.79 8.72
N LYS A 88 8.10 -13.97 7.93
CA LYS A 88 9.48 -13.66 8.32
C LYS A 88 9.73 -12.16 8.53
N SER A 89 9.14 -11.31 7.70
CA SER A 89 9.45 -9.87 7.68
C SER A 89 8.85 -9.12 8.87
N ASP A 90 9.53 -8.07 9.32
CA ASP A 90 9.03 -7.18 10.37
C ASP A 90 7.84 -6.35 9.88
N ALA A 91 7.88 -5.91 8.61
CA ALA A 91 6.80 -5.16 7.97
C ALA A 91 6.60 -5.55 6.50
N VAL A 92 5.42 -5.25 5.96
CA VAL A 92 5.06 -5.52 4.56
C VAL A 92 4.48 -4.28 3.89
N LEU A 93 5.08 -3.88 2.76
CA LEU A 93 4.52 -2.87 1.87
C LEU A 93 3.76 -3.55 0.74
N ILE A 94 2.48 -3.21 0.56
CA ILE A 94 1.66 -3.73 -0.54
C ILE A 94 0.99 -2.61 -1.34
N GLY A 95 1.00 -2.75 -2.66
CA GLY A 95 0.25 -1.85 -3.55
C GLY A 95 1.03 -1.01 -4.57
N PRO A 96 2.31 -0.65 -4.37
CA PRO A 96 3.07 0.09 -5.38
C PRO A 96 3.06 -0.63 -6.74
N GLY A 97 2.49 0.01 -7.76
CA GLY A 97 2.41 -0.54 -9.11
C GLY A 97 1.38 -1.66 -9.31
N MET A 98 0.55 -1.97 -8.32
CA MET A 98 -0.62 -2.84 -8.55
C MET A 98 -1.68 -2.10 -9.36
N LYS A 99 -2.46 -2.85 -10.16
CA LYS A 99 -3.54 -2.28 -10.97
C LYS A 99 -4.73 -1.90 -10.09
N ARG A 100 -5.58 -1.04 -10.64
CA ARG A 100 -6.86 -0.61 -10.07
C ARG A 100 -7.94 -0.75 -11.14
N TYR A 101 -9.19 -0.60 -10.75
CA TYR A 101 -10.30 -0.58 -11.69
C TYR A 101 -10.17 0.54 -12.73
N HIS A 102 -10.35 0.21 -14.01
CA HIS A 102 -10.21 1.14 -15.14
C HIS A 102 -11.26 2.28 -15.20
N LYS A 103 -12.39 2.16 -14.51
CA LYS A 103 -13.42 3.22 -14.40
C LYS A 103 -13.76 3.47 -12.93
N GLU A 104 -13.74 4.72 -12.46
CA GLU A 104 -14.11 5.07 -11.07
C GLU A 104 -15.55 4.64 -10.72
N ASN A 105 -16.49 4.68 -11.68
CA ASN A 105 -17.88 4.18 -11.51
C ASN A 105 -17.97 2.66 -11.31
N SER A 106 -16.92 1.91 -11.65
CA SER A 106 -16.96 0.46 -11.58
C SER A 106 -16.84 -0.10 -10.17
N LYS A 107 -16.49 0.70 -9.15
CA LYS A 107 -16.60 0.26 -7.73
C LYS A 107 -18.06 0.09 -7.32
N PHE A 108 -18.91 1.05 -7.68
CA PHE A 108 -20.36 0.94 -7.49
C PHE A 108 -20.97 -0.14 -8.38
N GLU A 109 -20.52 -0.29 -9.63
CA GLU A 109 -20.97 -1.39 -10.50
C GLU A 109 -20.46 -2.75 -10.01
N ALA A 110 -19.26 -2.85 -9.42
CA ALA A 110 -18.68 -4.06 -8.85
C ALA A 110 -19.41 -4.53 -7.58
N LEU A 111 -19.79 -3.58 -6.74
CA LEU A 111 -20.56 -3.87 -5.53
C LEU A 111 -21.99 -4.31 -5.89
N ASN A 112 -22.59 -3.68 -6.92
CA ASN A 112 -23.92 -4.02 -7.43
C ASN A 112 -23.92 -5.22 -8.40
N SER A 113 -22.79 -5.59 -9.02
CA SER A 113 -22.71 -6.71 -9.96
C SER A 113 -22.74 -8.07 -9.30
N LYS A 114 -22.49 -8.15 -7.98
CA LYS A 114 -22.87 -9.34 -7.19
C LYS A 114 -24.37 -9.67 -7.32
N LEU A 115 -25.21 -8.72 -7.73
CA LEU A 115 -26.65 -8.90 -7.96
C LEU A 115 -27.05 -8.98 -9.44
N LYS A 116 -26.13 -8.80 -10.39
CA LYS A 116 -26.42 -8.87 -11.83
C LYS A 116 -25.42 -9.80 -12.52
N GLU A 117 -25.86 -11.01 -12.81
CA GLU A 117 -25.20 -11.90 -13.77
C GLU A 117 -24.89 -11.12 -15.06
N GLY A 118 -23.60 -10.96 -15.38
CA GLY A 118 -23.15 -10.45 -16.69
C GLY A 118 -22.45 -9.08 -16.72
N ALA A 119 -22.15 -8.42 -15.59
CA ALA A 119 -21.22 -7.29 -15.63
C ALA A 119 -19.77 -7.80 -15.68
N THR A 120 -19.05 -7.52 -16.77
CA THR A 120 -17.61 -7.77 -16.87
C THR A 120 -16.89 -6.80 -15.93
N LEU A 121 -16.70 -7.23 -14.69
CA LEU A 121 -15.75 -6.63 -13.75
C LEU A 121 -14.39 -6.53 -14.44
N ASP A 122 -13.68 -5.42 -14.22
CA ASP A 122 -12.30 -5.31 -14.67
C ASP A 122 -11.45 -6.35 -13.91
N ASP A 123 -10.96 -7.34 -14.66
CA ASP A 123 -10.18 -8.47 -14.15
C ASP A 123 -8.99 -8.01 -13.32
N ALA A 124 -8.36 -6.89 -13.70
CA ALA A 124 -7.16 -6.38 -13.06
C ALA A 124 -7.41 -5.81 -11.65
N GLY A 125 -8.43 -4.97 -11.51
CA GLY A 125 -8.84 -4.42 -10.21
C GLY A 125 -9.38 -5.52 -9.29
N THR A 126 -10.10 -6.49 -9.85
CA THR A 126 -10.67 -7.63 -9.13
C THR A 126 -9.56 -8.56 -8.60
N LEU A 127 -8.55 -8.87 -9.41
CA LEU A 127 -7.39 -9.65 -8.98
C LEU A 127 -6.62 -8.94 -7.87
N THR A 128 -6.37 -7.64 -8.03
CA THR A 128 -5.68 -6.83 -7.01
C THR A 128 -6.46 -6.87 -5.70
N LYS A 129 -7.78 -6.67 -5.74
CA LYS A 129 -8.65 -6.75 -4.57
C LYS A 129 -8.56 -8.11 -3.89
N PHE A 130 -8.70 -9.19 -4.67
CA PHE A 130 -8.62 -10.55 -4.16
C PHE A 130 -7.29 -10.82 -3.45
N VAL A 131 -6.17 -10.46 -4.09
CA VAL A 131 -4.83 -10.66 -3.52
C VAL A 131 -4.64 -9.87 -2.23
N VAL A 132 -4.95 -8.57 -2.25
CA VAL A 132 -4.80 -7.69 -1.09
C VAL A 132 -5.66 -8.20 0.07
N GLU A 133 -6.96 -8.41 -0.16
CA GLU A 133 -7.87 -8.84 0.90
C GLU A 133 -7.54 -10.24 1.44
N LYS A 134 -7.08 -11.17 0.58
CA LYS A 134 -6.61 -12.49 1.02
C LYS A 134 -5.45 -12.33 2.00
N LEU A 135 -4.41 -11.59 1.62
CA LEU A 135 -3.20 -11.45 2.43
C LEU A 135 -3.47 -10.69 3.74
N LEU A 136 -4.24 -9.60 3.71
CA LEU A 136 -4.60 -8.86 4.92
C LEU A 136 -5.40 -9.73 5.91
N ARG A 137 -6.34 -10.54 5.42
CA ARG A 137 -7.11 -11.47 6.28
C ARG A 137 -6.26 -12.58 6.85
N GLN A 138 -5.25 -13.03 6.10
CA GLN A 138 -4.40 -14.14 6.51
C GLN A 138 -3.32 -13.72 7.52
N PHE A 139 -2.89 -12.47 7.47
CA PHE A 139 -1.86 -11.92 8.35
C PHE A 139 -2.32 -10.61 9.02
N PRO A 140 -3.39 -10.65 9.85
CA PRO A 140 -3.95 -9.44 10.46
C PRO A 140 -2.99 -8.79 11.47
N GLU A 141 -2.09 -9.57 12.09
CA GLU A 141 -1.13 -9.09 13.10
C GLU A 141 0.18 -8.54 12.50
N LYS A 142 0.33 -8.56 11.18
CA LYS A 142 1.56 -8.09 10.53
C LYS A 142 1.55 -6.56 10.43
N GLN A 143 2.70 -5.92 10.58
CA GLN A 143 2.82 -4.48 10.36
C GLN A 143 2.71 -4.19 8.85
N TRP A 144 1.58 -3.61 8.43
CA TRP A 144 1.28 -3.36 7.03
C TRP A 144 1.45 -1.89 6.66
N VAL A 145 2.07 -1.64 5.51
CA VAL A 145 1.99 -0.36 4.80
C VAL A 145 1.21 -0.60 3.50
N ILE A 146 0.08 0.08 3.34
CA ILE A 146 -0.83 -0.12 2.21
C ILE A 146 -0.82 1.16 1.37
N ASP A 147 -0.47 1.05 0.08
CA ASP A 147 -0.29 2.20 -0.82
C ASP A 147 -0.95 1.98 -2.19
N GLY A 148 -1.16 3.07 -2.92
CA GLY A 148 -1.42 3.07 -4.37
C GLY A 148 -2.59 2.21 -4.80
N GLY A 149 -2.32 1.21 -5.65
CA GLY A 149 -3.36 0.36 -6.24
C GLY A 149 -4.14 -0.44 -5.19
N ALA A 150 -3.49 -0.84 -4.09
CA ALA A 150 -4.14 -1.60 -3.02
C ALA A 150 -5.22 -0.79 -2.30
N LEU A 151 -4.92 0.46 -1.93
CA LEU A 151 -5.88 1.38 -1.28
C LEU A 151 -7.13 1.63 -2.13
N GLN A 152 -6.98 1.58 -3.46
CA GLN A 152 -8.07 1.89 -4.38
C GLN A 152 -9.03 0.74 -4.59
N VAL A 153 -8.74 -0.47 -4.11
CA VAL A 153 -9.59 -1.65 -4.33
C VAL A 153 -10.01 -2.34 -3.03
N VAL A 154 -9.21 -2.20 -1.97
CA VAL A 154 -9.48 -2.78 -0.65
C VAL A 154 -10.75 -2.18 -0.03
N ASP A 155 -11.49 -3.02 0.68
CA ASP A 155 -12.55 -2.57 1.59
C ASP A 155 -11.93 -2.02 2.88
N ARG A 156 -12.30 -0.79 3.28
CA ARG A 156 -11.84 -0.12 4.50
C ARG A 156 -11.94 -1.02 5.73
N LYS A 157 -12.99 -1.85 5.82
CA LYS A 157 -13.25 -2.74 6.97
C LYS A 157 -12.25 -3.88 7.11
N LEU A 158 -11.39 -4.10 6.10
CA LEU A 158 -10.39 -5.15 6.08
C LEU A 158 -8.97 -4.63 6.31
N LEU A 159 -8.81 -3.31 6.45
CA LEU A 159 -7.54 -2.75 6.85
C LEU A 159 -7.21 -3.25 8.26
N PRO A 160 -6.05 -3.87 8.47
CA PRO A 160 -5.63 -4.29 9.80
C PRO A 160 -5.50 -3.10 10.75
N LYS A 161 -5.75 -3.36 12.02
CA LYS A 161 -5.44 -2.42 13.10
C LYS A 161 -3.94 -2.14 13.10
N ASP A 162 -3.56 -0.94 13.50
CA ASP A 162 -2.18 -0.45 13.54
C ASP A 162 -1.45 -0.40 12.18
N SER A 163 -2.15 -0.68 11.06
CA SER A 163 -1.57 -0.54 9.74
C SER A 163 -1.38 0.92 9.34
N ILE A 164 -0.42 1.17 8.47
CA ILE A 164 -0.15 2.48 7.88
C ILE A 164 -0.75 2.53 6.49
N ILE A 165 -1.69 3.44 6.27
CA ILE A 165 -2.19 3.74 4.92
C ILE A 165 -1.57 5.04 4.41
N THR A 166 -1.24 5.08 3.13
CA THR A 166 -0.55 6.23 2.51
C THR A 166 -1.36 6.87 1.38
N PRO A 167 -2.64 7.21 1.57
CA PRO A 167 -3.47 7.68 0.48
C PRO A 167 -3.07 9.07 0.01
N ASN A 168 -3.16 9.31 -1.30
CA ASN A 168 -3.37 10.66 -1.82
C ASN A 168 -4.84 11.09 -1.61
N LYS A 169 -5.16 12.36 -1.90
CA LYS A 169 -6.53 12.90 -1.72
C LYS A 169 -7.64 12.08 -2.39
N LYS A 170 -7.41 11.58 -3.61
CA LYS A 170 -8.41 10.78 -4.33
C LYS A 170 -8.56 9.39 -3.73
N GLU A 171 -7.44 8.76 -3.37
CA GLU A 171 -7.44 7.46 -2.69
C GLU A 171 -8.14 7.54 -1.34
N PHE A 172 -7.90 8.61 -0.59
CA PHE A 172 -8.54 8.88 0.69
C PHE A 172 -10.04 9.08 0.51
N ALA A 173 -10.46 9.96 -0.41
CA ALA A 173 -11.87 10.17 -0.69
C ALA A 173 -12.58 8.88 -1.11
N LEU A 174 -11.92 8.04 -1.92
CA LEU A 174 -12.47 6.77 -2.37
C LEU A 174 -12.52 5.69 -1.27
N LEU A 175 -11.58 5.71 -0.32
CA LEU A 175 -11.50 4.74 0.76
C LEU A 175 -12.46 5.07 1.91
N PHE A 176 -12.74 6.35 2.13
CA PHE A 176 -13.63 6.86 3.18
C PHE A 176 -14.97 7.37 2.63
N ASP A 177 -15.32 7.02 1.38
CA ASP A 177 -16.58 7.38 0.71
C ASP A 177 -16.94 8.88 0.80
N ILE A 178 -15.94 9.74 0.61
CA ILE A 178 -16.07 11.20 0.66
C ILE A 178 -16.44 11.72 -0.73
N HIS A 179 -17.63 12.28 -0.86
CA HIS A 179 -18.12 12.84 -2.12
C HIS A 179 -17.84 14.35 -2.26
N ASP A 180 -17.61 15.05 -1.15
CA ASP A 180 -17.32 16.49 -1.15
C ASP A 180 -15.81 16.76 -1.20
N MET A 181 -15.28 16.79 -2.43
CA MET A 181 -13.87 17.09 -2.68
C MET A 181 -13.51 18.54 -2.36
N GLU A 182 -14.44 19.48 -2.45
CA GLU A 182 -14.18 20.89 -2.16
C GLU A 182 -13.88 21.09 -0.68
N THR A 183 -14.67 20.44 0.18
CA THR A 183 -14.41 20.41 1.63
C THR A 183 -13.11 19.69 1.94
N LEU A 184 -12.80 18.57 1.28
CA LEU A 184 -11.52 17.88 1.43
C LEU A 184 -10.33 18.78 1.08
N GLU A 185 -10.43 19.58 0.03
CA GLU A 185 -9.36 20.49 -0.37
C GLU A 185 -9.16 21.65 0.60
N LYS A 186 -10.24 22.22 1.14
CA LYS A 186 -10.19 23.37 2.05
C LYS A 186 -9.85 22.98 3.49
N HIS A 187 -10.26 21.79 3.93
CA HIS A 187 -10.27 21.42 5.34
C HIS A 187 -9.54 20.10 5.65
N ALA A 188 -8.71 19.55 4.76
CA ALA A 188 -7.93 18.31 5.03
C ALA A 188 -7.34 18.20 6.45
N PRO A 189 -6.75 19.25 7.07
CA PRO A 189 -6.24 19.17 8.44
C PRO A 189 -7.32 19.00 9.52
N ILE A 190 -8.50 19.59 9.31
CA ILE A 190 -9.65 19.52 10.23
C ILE A 190 -10.39 18.19 10.04
N LEU A 191 -10.43 17.71 8.80
CA LEU A 191 -11.09 16.48 8.41
C LEU A 191 -10.41 15.22 8.94
N LEU A 192 -9.10 15.23 9.15
CA LEU A 192 -8.40 14.13 9.83
C LEU A 192 -8.75 14.04 11.33
N GLY A 193 -9.10 15.17 11.96
CA GLY A 193 -9.27 15.24 13.42
C GLY A 193 -10.72 15.29 13.96
N GLU A 194 -11.71 15.80 13.22
CA GLU A 194 -13.05 16.06 13.84
C GLU A 194 -14.30 15.72 12.99
N VAL A 195 -14.21 15.58 11.66
CA VAL A 195 -15.43 15.67 10.81
C VAL A 195 -15.63 14.49 9.85
N LEU A 196 -14.61 13.70 9.57
CA LEU A 196 -14.76 12.48 8.78
C LEU A 196 -14.88 11.27 9.69
N ASP A 197 -15.60 10.26 9.22
CA ASP A 197 -15.67 8.92 9.81
C ASP A 197 -14.33 8.16 9.69
N THR A 198 -13.19 8.87 9.88
CA THR A 198 -11.86 8.31 10.09
C THR A 198 -11.75 7.68 11.47
N ALA A 199 -12.64 8.02 12.41
CA ALA A 199 -12.74 7.42 13.75
C ALA A 199 -12.90 5.88 13.72
N GLU A 200 -13.34 5.30 12.60
CA GLU A 200 -13.44 3.84 12.45
C GLU A 200 -12.12 3.16 12.03
N PHE A 201 -11.09 3.91 11.62
CA PHE A 201 -9.79 3.34 11.29
C PHE A 201 -8.80 3.51 12.45
N ASP A 202 -8.49 2.39 13.09
CA ASP A 202 -7.58 2.24 14.22
C ASP A 202 -6.16 1.98 13.70
N GLY A 203 -5.56 2.97 13.04
CA GLY A 203 -4.23 2.89 12.42
C GLY A 203 -3.71 4.25 11.94
N ILE A 204 -2.55 4.27 11.28
CA ILE A 204 -1.87 5.51 10.90
C ILE A 204 -2.27 5.92 9.47
N ILE A 205 -2.71 7.17 9.29
CA ILE A 205 -3.04 7.74 7.99
C ILE A 205 -1.99 8.76 7.60
N VAL A 206 -1.27 8.51 6.51
CA VAL A 206 -0.32 9.45 5.88
C VAL A 206 -0.96 10.05 4.64
N LEU A 207 -1.70 11.15 4.82
CA LEU A 207 -2.41 11.84 3.73
C LEU A 207 -1.44 12.68 2.89
N LYS A 208 -1.15 12.21 1.68
CA LYS A 208 -0.17 12.83 0.76
C LYS A 208 -0.75 14.09 0.07
N GLY A 209 0.05 15.16 0.02
CA GLY A 209 -0.29 16.40 -0.66
C GLY A 209 0.88 17.39 -0.67
N PRO A 210 0.67 18.66 -1.07
CA PRO A 210 1.71 19.71 -0.96
C PRO A 210 2.24 19.87 0.47
N LYS A 211 1.38 19.59 1.45
CA LYS A 211 1.74 19.26 2.82
C LYS A 211 1.23 17.86 3.10
N THR A 212 2.05 17.03 3.74
CA THR A 212 1.64 15.71 4.21
C THR A 212 1.13 15.83 5.63
N TYR A 213 -0.01 15.22 5.91
CA TYR A 213 -0.57 15.12 7.25
C TYR A 213 -0.47 13.68 7.73
N VAL A 214 -0.16 13.50 9.01
CA VAL A 214 -0.08 12.19 9.66
C VAL A 214 -1.05 12.20 10.83
N GLU A 215 -2.02 11.31 10.79
CA GLU A 215 -2.95 11.01 11.88
C GLU A 215 -2.60 9.63 12.44
N SER A 216 -2.48 9.50 13.75
CA SER A 216 -2.03 8.29 14.46
C SER A 216 -2.73 8.13 15.79
#